data_AF-A0A251NTA1-F1
#
_entry.id   AF-A0A251NTA1-F1
#
_cell.length_a   1.000
_cell.length_b   1.000
_cell.length_c   1.000
_cell.angle_alpha   90.00
_cell.angle_beta   90.00
_cell.angle_gamma   90.00
#
_symmetry.space_group_name_H-M   'P 1'
#
loop_
_entity.id
_entity.type
_entity.pdbx_description
1 polymer ?
#
loop_
_entity_poly.entity_id
_entity_poly.type
_entity_poly.pdbx_seq_one_letter_code
_entity_poly.pdbx_strand_id
1 'polypeptide(L)'
;MSLGKQSQPHSQSSSPMLFSLQGSLLTLAIFTLLSFIYFSLNSVHFSSSPTIHISADTNEQFSDIYHSPEVFRLNFAEMEAKFKVYIYPDGDPKTYYQTPRKLTGKYASEGYFFQNIRESRFRTDDPDQAHLFFIPISCHKMRGKNTTYDEMTVIVRDYVESLIFKYPYWNRTLGADHFFVTCHDVGVRATEGFPLLVKNSIRVVCSPSYDVGFIPHKDVALPQVLQPFALPAGGNDVENSNIIKLL
;
A
#
# COMPACT_ATOMS: atom_id res chain seq x y z
N MET A 1 94.98 29.12 -10.24
CA MET A 1 94.46 28.27 -9.15
C MET A 1 92.94 28.39 -9.12
N SER A 2 92.27 27.28 -9.42
CA SER A 2 90.89 26.84 -9.11
C SER A 2 89.80 27.87 -8.75
N LEU A 3 88.66 27.87 -9.45
CA LEU A 3 87.47 27.06 -9.09
C LEU A 3 86.36 27.23 -10.14
N GLY A 4 85.71 26.12 -10.51
CA GLY A 4 84.69 26.06 -11.57
C GLY A 4 83.26 26.40 -11.13
N LYS A 5 82.33 26.34 -12.10
CA LYS A 5 80.91 26.20 -11.82
C LYS A 5 80.20 25.42 -12.94
N GLN A 6 79.61 24.30 -12.53
CA GLN A 6 78.77 23.38 -13.31
C GLN A 6 77.48 24.05 -13.79
N SER A 7 77.06 23.67 -14.99
CA SER A 7 75.72 23.85 -15.55
C SER A 7 74.76 22.78 -14.99
N GLN A 8 73.54 23.18 -14.62
CA GLN A 8 72.40 22.30 -14.34
C GLN A 8 71.34 22.40 -15.46
N PRO A 9 70.49 21.38 -15.64
CA PRO A 9 69.58 21.26 -16.78
C PRO A 9 68.18 21.85 -16.53
N HIS A 10 67.49 22.15 -17.63
CA HIS A 10 66.08 22.53 -17.70
C HIS A 10 65.14 21.52 -17.03
N SER A 11 64.24 22.00 -16.17
CA SER A 11 63.01 21.31 -15.77
C SER A 11 61.85 21.77 -16.64
N GLN A 12 61.22 20.83 -17.36
CA GLN A 12 59.93 21.01 -18.01
C GLN A 12 58.82 20.87 -16.95
N SER A 13 57.98 21.91 -16.85
CA SER A 13 56.76 21.92 -16.02
C SER A 13 55.63 21.20 -16.74
N SER A 14 55.08 20.18 -16.10
CA SER A 14 53.87 19.46 -16.48
C SER A 14 52.68 19.98 -15.67
N SER A 15 51.64 20.50 -16.36
CA SER A 15 50.21 20.16 -16.18
C SER A 15 49.24 21.28 -16.61
N PRO A 16 48.29 20.96 -17.52
CA PRO A 16 46.99 21.62 -17.57
C PRO A 16 45.88 20.56 -17.68
N MET A 17 45.57 19.83 -16.60
CA MET A 17 44.47 18.86 -16.63
C MET A 17 43.45 19.03 -15.49
N LEU A 18 43.83 19.70 -14.39
CA LEU A 18 42.95 19.90 -13.23
C LEU A 18 41.87 20.97 -13.44
N PHE A 19 42.13 22.00 -14.25
CA PHE A 19 41.16 23.08 -14.52
C PHE A 19 39.96 22.65 -15.38
N SER A 20 40.12 21.64 -16.22
CA SER A 20 39.05 21.13 -17.11
C SER A 20 37.98 20.34 -16.33
N LEU A 21 38.40 19.56 -15.33
CA LEU A 21 37.51 18.68 -14.58
C LEU A 21 36.60 19.45 -13.61
N GLN A 22 37.13 20.48 -12.94
CA GLN A 22 36.32 21.33 -12.05
C GLN A 22 35.27 22.14 -12.82
N GLY A 23 35.60 22.66 -14.00
CA GLY A 23 34.63 23.34 -14.86
C GLY A 23 33.50 22.43 -15.32
N SER A 24 33.82 21.18 -15.67
CA SER A 24 32.85 20.16 -16.10
C SER A 24 31.90 19.73 -14.98
N LEU A 25 32.38 19.61 -13.74
CA LEU A 25 31.53 19.28 -12.58
C LEU A 25 30.56 20.43 -12.24
N LEU A 26 31.01 21.67 -12.37
CA LEU A 26 30.17 22.84 -12.08
C LEU A 26 29.03 22.99 -13.10
N THR A 27 29.29 22.74 -14.39
CA THR A 27 28.23 22.80 -15.41
C THR A 27 27.19 21.70 -15.21
N LEU A 28 27.62 20.48 -14.85
CA LEU A 28 26.70 19.37 -14.55
C LEU A 28 25.80 19.69 -13.33
N ALA A 29 26.37 20.31 -12.30
CA ALA A 29 25.61 20.75 -11.12
C ALA A 29 24.57 21.84 -11.46
N ILE A 30 24.90 22.76 -12.38
CA ILE A 30 23.96 23.81 -12.82
C ILE A 30 22.81 23.21 -13.63
N PHE A 31 23.09 22.29 -14.56
CA PHE A 31 22.05 21.64 -15.37
C PHE A 31 21.07 20.80 -14.54
N THR A 32 21.59 20.10 -13.53
CA THR A 32 20.75 19.31 -12.61
C THR A 32 19.87 20.21 -11.75
N LEU A 33 20.41 21.32 -11.23
CA LEU A 33 19.63 22.29 -10.46
C LEU A 33 18.53 22.95 -11.31
N LEU A 34 18.85 23.36 -12.54
CA LEU A 34 17.86 23.96 -13.46
C LEU A 34 16.75 22.96 -13.83
N SER A 35 17.11 21.69 -14.04
CA SER A 35 16.13 20.63 -14.33
C SER A 35 15.21 20.38 -13.14
N PHE A 36 15.76 20.39 -11.92
CA PHE A 36 14.98 20.21 -10.70
C PHE A 36 14.02 21.39 -10.46
N ILE A 37 14.47 22.63 -10.69
CA ILE A 37 13.63 23.83 -10.61
C ILE A 37 12.53 23.80 -11.66
N TYR A 38 12.85 23.43 -12.90
CA TYR A 38 11.86 23.32 -13.98
C TYR A 38 10.79 22.27 -13.68
N PHE A 39 11.18 21.09 -13.20
CA PHE A 39 10.24 20.04 -12.81
C PHE A 39 9.38 20.44 -11.61
N SER A 40 9.97 21.15 -10.64
CA SER A 40 9.26 21.68 -9.48
C SER A 40 8.22 22.73 -9.90
N LEU A 41 8.58 23.67 -10.79
CA LEU A 41 7.67 24.72 -11.28
C LEU A 41 6.52 24.16 -12.12
N ASN A 42 6.77 23.15 -12.97
CA ASN A 42 5.71 22.48 -13.71
C ASN A 42 4.76 21.69 -12.81
N SER A 43 5.23 21.20 -11.65
CA SER A 43 4.34 20.56 -10.66
C SER A 43 3.40 21.56 -9.95
N VAL A 44 3.70 22.87 -9.98
CA VAL A 44 2.85 23.90 -9.33
C VAL A 44 1.82 24.51 -10.30
N HIS A 45 1.81 24.13 -11.58
CA HIS A 45 0.76 24.56 -12.51
C HIS A 45 -0.53 23.76 -12.25
N PHE A 46 -1.23 24.14 -11.17
CA PHE A 46 -2.59 23.72 -10.90
C PHE A 46 -3.49 24.15 -12.07
N SER A 47 -4.07 23.15 -12.73
CA SER A 47 -5.12 23.35 -13.73
C SER A 47 -6.30 24.06 -13.08
N SER A 48 -6.81 25.11 -13.72
CA SER A 48 -8.00 25.84 -13.29
C SER A 48 -9.22 24.90 -13.23
N SER A 49 -9.83 24.80 -12.06
CA SER A 49 -11.03 23.99 -11.84
C SER A 49 -12.28 24.67 -12.43
N PRO A 50 -13.23 23.91 -13.03
CA PRO A 50 -14.49 24.46 -13.49
C PRO A 50 -15.42 24.73 -12.31
N THR A 51 -16.05 25.92 -12.29
CA THR A 51 -17.03 26.31 -11.27
C THR A 51 -18.33 25.53 -11.46
N ILE A 52 -18.70 24.69 -10.49
CA ILE A 52 -20.01 24.06 -10.38
C ILE A 52 -20.74 24.71 -9.18
N HIS A 53 -21.91 25.29 -9.42
CA HIS A 53 -22.76 25.89 -8.38
C HIS A 53 -23.36 24.81 -7.47
N ILE A 54 -23.20 24.97 -6.15
CA ILE A 54 -23.61 24.01 -5.10
C ILE A 54 -24.67 24.64 -4.18
N SER A 55 -25.64 23.83 -3.77
CA SER A 55 -26.61 24.07 -2.70
C SER A 55 -25.95 23.93 -1.31
N ALA A 56 -26.18 24.93 -0.44
CA ALA A 56 -25.37 25.25 0.74
C ALA A 56 -25.40 24.25 1.93
N ASP A 57 -26.26 23.24 1.92
CA ASP A 57 -26.62 22.50 3.15
C ASP A 57 -25.66 21.34 3.51
N THR A 58 -24.84 20.87 2.55
CA THR A 58 -23.90 19.75 2.77
C THR A 58 -22.48 20.18 3.16
N ASN A 59 -22.15 21.48 3.07
CA ASN A 59 -20.79 21.96 3.28
C ASN A 59 -20.40 22.16 4.76
N GLU A 60 -21.35 22.43 5.66
CA GLU A 60 -21.02 22.72 7.07
C GLU A 60 -20.61 21.47 7.87
N GLN A 61 -21.12 20.28 7.54
CA GLN A 61 -20.86 19.08 8.36
C GLN A 61 -19.47 18.46 8.16
N PHE A 62 -18.78 18.79 7.05
CA PHE A 62 -17.48 18.21 6.71
C PHE A 62 -16.29 19.13 6.98
N SER A 63 -16.51 20.42 7.30
CA SER A 63 -15.44 21.39 7.50
C SER A 63 -14.50 21.03 8.64
N ASP A 64 -15.04 20.43 9.70
CA ASP A 64 -14.30 20.23 10.95
C ASP A 64 -13.54 18.90 11.00
N ILE A 65 -13.85 17.96 10.10
CA ILE A 65 -13.23 16.63 10.07
C ILE A 65 -12.02 16.60 9.12
N TYR A 66 -12.08 17.32 8.01
CA TYR A 66 -11.06 17.30 6.98
C TYR A 66 -10.31 18.63 6.89
N HIS A 67 -8.99 18.58 6.81
CA HIS A 67 -8.17 19.79 6.60
C HIS A 67 -8.56 20.57 5.33
N SER A 68 -9.03 19.86 4.29
CA SER A 68 -9.63 20.49 3.11
C SER A 68 -10.77 19.60 2.57
N PRO A 69 -12.04 19.93 2.88
CA PRO A 69 -13.19 19.15 2.43
C PRO A 69 -13.32 19.11 0.90
N GLU A 70 -12.99 20.21 0.23
CA GLU A 70 -13.07 20.31 -1.23
C GLU A 70 -12.04 19.39 -1.91
N VAL A 71 -10.78 19.43 -1.44
CA VAL A 71 -9.71 18.55 -1.98
C VAL A 71 -10.05 17.09 -1.72
N PHE A 72 -10.53 16.75 -0.51
CA PHE A 72 -10.98 15.39 -0.22
C PHE A 72 -12.08 14.94 -1.17
N ARG A 73 -13.12 15.77 -1.38
CA ARG A 73 -14.25 15.46 -2.26
C ARG A 73 -13.80 15.23 -3.70
N LEU A 74 -12.91 16.08 -4.23
CA LEU A 74 -12.40 15.94 -5.61
C LEU A 74 -11.55 14.66 -5.76
N ASN A 75 -10.63 14.42 -4.83
CA ASN A 75 -9.77 13.24 -4.84
C ASN A 75 -10.59 11.95 -4.67
N PHE A 76 -11.60 11.97 -3.80
CA PHE A 76 -12.50 10.84 -3.59
C PHE A 76 -13.29 10.53 -4.85
N ALA A 77 -13.86 11.54 -5.51
CA ALA A 77 -14.57 11.35 -6.78
C ALA A 77 -13.67 10.79 -7.89
N GLU A 78 -12.40 11.22 -7.96
CA GLU A 78 -11.43 10.66 -8.89
C GLU A 78 -11.10 9.19 -8.56
N MET A 79 -10.86 8.89 -7.29
CA MET A 79 -10.65 7.52 -6.81
C MET A 79 -11.84 6.63 -7.17
N GLU A 80 -13.07 7.08 -6.87
CA GLU A 80 -14.29 6.35 -7.19
C GLU A 80 -14.42 6.00 -8.69
N ALA A 81 -13.96 6.90 -9.57
CA ALA A 81 -14.04 6.73 -11.01
C ALA A 81 -12.92 5.84 -11.59
N LYS A 82 -11.69 5.97 -11.10
CA LYS A 82 -10.50 5.38 -11.72
C LYS A 82 -9.95 4.17 -10.98
N PHE A 83 -10.17 4.05 -9.68
CA PHE A 83 -9.55 3.01 -8.88
C PHE A 83 -9.97 1.62 -9.33
N LYS A 84 -8.99 0.72 -9.44
CA LYS A 84 -9.19 -0.66 -9.90
C LYS A 84 -8.40 -1.65 -9.07
N VAL A 85 -9.05 -2.77 -8.77
CA VAL A 85 -8.51 -3.90 -8.03
C VAL A 85 -8.59 -5.14 -8.88
N TYR A 86 -7.45 -5.78 -9.12
CA TYR A 86 -7.41 -7.11 -9.72
C TYR A 86 -7.47 -8.16 -8.61
N ILE A 87 -8.29 -9.19 -8.79
CA ILE A 87 -8.41 -10.29 -7.84
C ILE A 87 -7.70 -11.50 -8.44
N TYR A 88 -6.75 -12.10 -7.72
CA TYR A 88 -6.09 -13.32 -8.19
C TYR A 88 -7.13 -14.43 -8.47
N PRO A 89 -7.12 -15.04 -9.68
CA PRO A 89 -8.18 -15.97 -10.09
C PRO A 89 -8.04 -17.36 -9.45
N ASP A 90 -6.87 -17.70 -8.92
CA ASP A 90 -6.54 -18.99 -8.28
C ASP A 90 -7.15 -19.17 -6.89
N GLY A 91 -8.12 -18.34 -6.52
CA GLY A 91 -9.05 -18.67 -5.45
C GLY A 91 -9.91 -19.87 -5.86
N ASP A 92 -9.36 -21.08 -5.87
CA ASP A 92 -10.04 -22.30 -6.28
C ASP A 92 -11.43 -22.43 -5.58
N PRO A 93 -12.52 -22.58 -6.36
CA PRO A 93 -13.88 -22.73 -5.84
C PRO A 93 -14.06 -23.93 -4.90
N LYS A 94 -13.16 -24.93 -4.93
CA LYS A 94 -13.17 -26.13 -4.10
C LYS A 94 -12.31 -26.02 -2.85
N THR A 95 -11.50 -24.97 -2.70
CA THR A 95 -10.70 -24.70 -1.51
C THR A 95 -11.15 -23.41 -0.82
N TYR A 96 -10.42 -22.97 0.19
CA TYR A 96 -10.84 -22.08 1.28
C TYR A 96 -11.30 -20.66 0.86
N TYR A 97 -11.47 -20.40 -0.44
CA TYR A 97 -11.61 -19.08 -1.06
C TYR A 97 -13.05 -18.64 -1.37
N GLN A 98 -14.06 -19.45 -1.03
CA GLN A 98 -15.45 -18.99 -1.16
C GLN A 98 -15.79 -18.02 -0.02
N THR A 99 -16.59 -16.99 -0.35
CA THR A 99 -17.31 -16.18 0.64
C THR A 99 -17.89 -17.10 1.73
N PRO A 100 -17.70 -16.80 3.03
CA PRO A 100 -18.24 -17.60 4.11
C PRO A 100 -19.74 -17.88 3.88
N ARG A 101 -20.15 -19.16 3.93
CA ARG A 101 -21.57 -19.55 3.71
C ARG A 101 -22.52 -18.93 4.74
N LYS A 102 -22.00 -18.47 5.88
CA LYS A 102 -22.72 -17.71 6.90
C LYS A 102 -21.87 -16.50 7.30
N LEU A 103 -22.37 -15.30 7.00
CA LEU A 103 -21.80 -14.01 7.41
C LEU A 103 -22.17 -13.72 8.88
N THR A 104 -21.85 -14.66 9.77
CA THR A 104 -22.20 -14.58 11.19
C THR A 104 -20.96 -14.74 12.05
N GLY A 105 -20.97 -14.20 13.26
CA GLY A 105 -19.79 -14.30 14.11
C GLY A 105 -18.85 -13.12 13.91
N LYS A 106 -17.76 -13.17 14.66
CA LYS A 106 -16.63 -12.26 14.57
C LYS A 106 -16.04 -12.17 13.13
N TYR A 107 -16.17 -13.22 12.31
CA TYR A 107 -15.67 -13.23 10.92
C TYR A 107 -16.61 -12.61 9.87
N ALA A 108 -17.73 -11.99 10.27
CA ALA A 108 -18.70 -11.44 9.31
C ALA A 108 -18.08 -10.38 8.37
N SER A 109 -17.25 -9.48 8.90
CA SER A 109 -16.58 -8.43 8.11
C SER A 109 -15.70 -9.00 7.00
N GLU A 110 -14.97 -10.09 7.25
CA GLU A 110 -14.16 -10.76 6.22
C GLU A 110 -15.06 -11.20 5.06
N GLY A 111 -16.19 -11.84 5.37
CA GLY A 111 -17.10 -12.31 4.35
C GLY A 111 -17.77 -11.20 3.56
N TYR A 112 -18.20 -10.12 4.23
CA TYR A 112 -18.74 -8.93 3.54
C TYR A 112 -17.69 -8.28 2.65
N PHE A 113 -16.43 -8.20 3.09
CA PHE A 113 -15.35 -7.67 2.26
C PHE A 113 -15.20 -8.50 0.97
N PHE A 114 -15.14 -9.83 1.09
CA PHE A 114 -15.00 -10.75 -0.05
C PHE A 114 -16.18 -10.66 -1.03
N GLN A 115 -17.40 -10.42 -0.54
CA GLN A 115 -18.56 -10.20 -1.39
C GLN A 115 -18.48 -8.84 -2.08
N ASN A 116 -18.32 -7.77 -1.30
CA ASN A 116 -18.33 -6.40 -1.78
C ASN A 116 -17.23 -6.17 -2.82
N ILE A 117 -15.99 -6.64 -2.59
CA ILE A 117 -14.91 -6.41 -3.56
C ILE A 117 -15.17 -7.09 -4.90
N ARG A 118 -15.79 -8.28 -4.89
CA ARG A 118 -16.09 -9.06 -6.11
C ARG A 118 -17.24 -8.46 -6.92
N GLU A 119 -18.21 -7.85 -6.24
CA GLU A 119 -19.40 -7.23 -6.83
C GLU A 119 -19.20 -5.72 -7.09
N SER A 120 -18.11 -5.13 -6.58
CA SER A 120 -17.84 -3.69 -6.72
C SER A 120 -17.45 -3.28 -8.14
N ARG A 121 -17.72 -2.02 -8.46
CA ARG A 121 -17.22 -1.34 -9.68
C ARG A 121 -15.69 -1.17 -9.73
N PHE A 122 -15.02 -1.41 -8.60
CA PHE A 122 -13.56 -1.33 -8.50
C PHE A 122 -12.89 -2.58 -9.04
N ARG A 123 -13.60 -3.72 -9.16
CA ARG A 123 -13.02 -4.92 -9.74
C ARG A 123 -12.64 -4.69 -11.22
N THR A 124 -11.47 -5.18 -11.59
CA THR A 124 -11.04 -5.34 -12.99
C THR A 124 -10.59 -6.78 -13.23
N ASP A 125 -10.85 -7.30 -14.43
CA ASP A 125 -10.26 -8.55 -14.92
C ASP A 125 -8.98 -8.31 -15.75
N ASP A 126 -8.64 -7.05 -16.00
CA ASP A 126 -7.39 -6.62 -16.64
C ASP A 126 -6.37 -6.18 -15.56
N PRO A 127 -5.26 -6.93 -15.37
CA PRO A 127 -4.23 -6.62 -14.38
C PRO A 127 -3.42 -5.35 -14.72
N ASP A 128 -3.37 -4.94 -15.99
CA ASP A 128 -2.61 -3.74 -16.39
C ASP A 128 -3.34 -2.45 -16.00
N GLN A 129 -4.66 -2.52 -15.82
CA GLN A 129 -5.48 -1.42 -15.27
C GLN A 129 -5.49 -1.38 -13.74
N ALA A 130 -4.92 -2.39 -13.07
CA ALA A 130 -5.06 -2.57 -11.63
C ALA A 130 -4.10 -1.68 -10.84
N HIS A 131 -4.67 -0.94 -9.88
CA HIS A 131 -3.94 -0.14 -8.90
C HIS A 131 -3.50 -1.01 -7.73
N LEU A 132 -4.36 -1.94 -7.28
CA LEU A 132 -4.04 -2.91 -6.23
C LEU A 132 -4.41 -4.35 -6.66
N PHE A 133 -3.75 -5.31 -6.03
CA PHE A 133 -3.96 -6.74 -6.22
C PHE A 133 -4.50 -7.38 -4.94
N PHE A 134 -5.73 -7.90 -5.01
CA PHE A 134 -6.32 -8.63 -3.89
C PHE A 134 -5.89 -10.11 -3.92
N ILE A 135 -5.27 -10.56 -2.84
CA ILE A 135 -4.95 -11.96 -2.58
C ILE A 135 -6.10 -12.57 -1.77
N PRO A 136 -6.96 -13.40 -2.36
CA PRO A 136 -8.11 -13.94 -1.65
C PRO A 136 -7.65 -15.04 -0.70
N ILE A 137 -7.42 -14.72 0.58
CA ILE A 137 -7.09 -15.69 1.64
C ILE A 137 -8.21 -15.68 2.68
N SER A 138 -8.83 -16.83 2.96
CA SER A 138 -9.77 -16.98 4.09
C SER A 138 -9.37 -18.16 4.98
N CYS A 139 -8.67 -17.84 6.06
CA CYS A 139 -8.17 -18.82 7.02
C CYS A 139 -9.29 -19.42 7.88
N HIS A 140 -10.46 -18.77 7.96
CA HIS A 140 -11.60 -19.28 8.76
C HIS A 140 -11.99 -20.71 8.36
N LYS A 141 -11.99 -21.01 7.07
CA LYS A 141 -12.35 -22.34 6.58
C LYS A 141 -11.27 -23.40 6.84
N MET A 142 -10.02 -23.00 7.12
CA MET A 142 -8.93 -23.93 7.48
C MET A 142 -9.15 -24.52 8.88
N ARG A 143 -9.83 -23.79 9.77
CA ARG A 143 -10.14 -24.26 11.14
C ARG A 143 -11.08 -25.47 11.17
N GLY A 144 -11.92 -25.66 10.14
CA GLY A 144 -12.89 -26.76 10.09
C GLY A 144 -12.28 -28.16 9.96
N LYS A 145 -10.94 -28.30 9.91
CA LYS A 145 -10.23 -29.55 9.65
C LYS A 145 -9.18 -29.94 10.71
N ASN A 146 -9.26 -29.40 11.94
CA ASN A 146 -8.26 -29.61 13.00
C ASN A 146 -6.82 -29.20 12.62
N THR A 147 -6.67 -28.31 11.64
CA THR A 147 -5.38 -27.79 11.20
C THR A 147 -4.75 -26.90 12.29
N THR A 148 -3.49 -27.14 12.60
CA THR A 148 -2.68 -26.32 13.50
C THR A 148 -2.31 -24.97 12.86
N TYR A 149 -1.88 -23.98 13.65
CA TYR A 149 -1.49 -22.67 13.10
C TYR A 149 -0.23 -22.74 12.20
N ASP A 150 0.70 -23.64 12.51
CA ASP A 150 1.88 -23.88 11.67
C ASP A 150 1.47 -24.46 10.31
N GLU A 151 0.57 -25.43 10.29
CA GLU A 151 0.02 -25.98 9.05
C GLU A 151 -0.77 -24.93 8.26
N MET A 152 -1.55 -24.07 8.93
CA MET A 152 -2.23 -22.95 8.25
C MET A 152 -1.21 -22.00 7.60
N THR A 153 -0.11 -21.70 8.29
CA THR A 153 0.97 -20.86 7.76
C THR A 153 1.59 -21.47 6.51
N VAL A 154 1.84 -22.79 6.51
CA VAL A 154 2.34 -23.50 5.33
C VAL A 154 1.33 -23.43 4.18
N ILE A 155 0.05 -23.68 4.43
CA ILE A 155 -1.00 -23.59 3.41
C ILE A 155 -1.05 -22.18 2.79
N VAL A 156 -0.99 -21.13 3.61
CA VAL A 156 -0.98 -19.74 3.13
C VAL A 156 0.28 -19.46 2.31
N ARG A 157 1.44 -19.90 2.79
CA ARG A 157 2.72 -19.73 2.09
C ARG A 157 2.67 -20.38 0.72
N ASP A 158 2.32 -21.67 0.64
CA ASP A 158 2.28 -22.43 -0.61
C ASP A 158 1.31 -21.78 -1.60
N TYR A 159 0.17 -21.28 -1.11
CA TYR A 159 -0.78 -20.54 -1.94
C TYR A 159 -0.16 -19.27 -2.53
N VAL A 160 0.39 -18.39 -1.70
CA VAL A 160 0.96 -17.13 -2.18
C VAL A 160 2.17 -17.39 -3.08
N GLU A 161 3.05 -18.32 -2.73
CA GLU A 161 4.19 -18.68 -3.58
C GLU A 161 3.74 -19.23 -4.94
N SER A 162 2.64 -19.98 -4.99
CA SER A 162 2.05 -20.42 -6.27
C SER A 162 1.56 -19.24 -7.12
N LEU A 163 0.98 -18.20 -6.49
CA LEU A 163 0.57 -16.98 -7.19
C LEU A 163 1.78 -16.23 -7.74
N ILE A 164 2.84 -16.08 -6.93
CA ILE A 164 4.09 -15.41 -7.32
C ILE A 164 4.75 -16.14 -8.50
N PHE A 165 4.74 -17.47 -8.47
CA PHE A 165 5.30 -18.29 -9.54
C PHE A 165 4.47 -18.20 -10.83
N LYS A 166 3.14 -18.22 -10.72
CA LYS A 166 2.23 -18.26 -11.86
C LYS A 166 2.02 -16.91 -12.52
N TYR A 167 2.05 -15.81 -11.76
CA TYR A 167 1.72 -14.47 -12.23
C TYR A 167 2.87 -13.49 -12.02
N PRO A 168 3.19 -12.64 -13.00
CA PRO A 168 4.30 -11.70 -12.88
C PRO A 168 4.01 -10.50 -11.95
N TYR A 169 2.76 -10.34 -11.49
CA TYR A 169 2.29 -9.10 -10.84
C TYR A 169 2.96 -8.83 -9.49
N TRP A 170 3.31 -9.86 -8.72
CA TRP A 170 4.00 -9.69 -7.44
C TRP A 170 5.33 -8.96 -7.61
N ASN A 171 6.07 -9.27 -8.67
CA ASN A 171 7.41 -8.73 -8.89
C ASN A 171 7.40 -7.26 -9.31
N ARG A 172 6.23 -6.67 -9.62
CA ARG A 172 6.10 -5.24 -9.97
C ARG A 172 6.49 -4.33 -8.82
N THR A 173 6.12 -4.72 -7.60
CA THR A 173 6.32 -3.93 -6.38
C THR A 173 6.90 -4.76 -5.23
N LEU A 174 7.21 -6.03 -5.49
CA LEU A 174 7.56 -7.03 -4.49
C LEU A 174 6.45 -7.23 -3.44
N GLY A 175 5.20 -7.02 -3.82
CA GLY A 175 4.02 -7.22 -2.97
C GLY A 175 3.45 -5.96 -2.31
N ALA A 176 4.03 -4.77 -2.57
CA ALA A 176 3.60 -3.52 -1.93
C ALA A 176 2.24 -2.99 -2.41
N ASP A 177 1.82 -3.35 -3.62
CA ASP A 177 0.47 -3.09 -4.14
C ASP A 177 -0.49 -4.28 -3.96
N HIS A 178 -0.08 -5.27 -3.19
CA HIS A 178 -0.90 -6.44 -2.85
C HIS A 178 -1.53 -6.26 -1.48
N PHE A 179 -2.75 -6.75 -1.33
CA PHE A 179 -3.43 -6.73 -0.05
C PHE A 179 -4.24 -7.99 0.21
N PHE A 180 -4.45 -8.28 1.49
CA PHE A 180 -5.25 -9.40 1.96
C PHE A 180 -5.97 -9.06 3.26
N VAL A 181 -7.03 -9.79 3.57
CA VAL A 181 -7.83 -9.57 4.77
C VAL A 181 -7.41 -10.55 5.86
N THR A 182 -7.26 -10.05 7.09
CA THR A 182 -7.08 -10.86 8.30
C THR A 182 -8.09 -10.45 9.35
N CYS A 183 -8.90 -11.39 9.80
CA CYS A 183 -9.88 -11.11 10.85
C CYS A 183 -9.68 -12.03 12.05
N HIS A 184 -9.56 -11.40 13.23
CA HIS A 184 -9.32 -12.04 14.53
C HIS A 184 -8.06 -12.94 14.59
N ASP A 185 -7.97 -13.68 15.70
CA ASP A 185 -6.92 -14.65 16.03
C ASP A 185 -6.51 -15.57 14.87
N VAL A 186 -7.46 -16.19 14.17
CA VAL A 186 -7.14 -17.19 13.14
C VAL A 186 -6.44 -16.56 11.93
N GLY A 187 -6.89 -15.40 11.45
CA GLY A 187 -6.25 -14.73 10.32
C GLY A 187 -4.83 -14.26 10.65
N VAL A 188 -4.63 -13.73 11.86
CA VAL A 188 -3.30 -13.27 12.30
C VAL A 188 -2.35 -14.45 12.44
N ARG A 189 -2.72 -15.49 13.20
CA ARG A 189 -1.82 -16.64 13.46
C ARG A 189 -1.53 -17.48 12.22
N ALA A 190 -2.46 -17.54 11.28
CA ALA A 190 -2.23 -18.24 10.01
C ALA A 190 -1.26 -17.50 9.07
N THR A 191 -0.94 -16.23 9.33
CA THR A 191 -0.09 -15.42 8.43
C THR A 191 1.16 -14.88 9.09
N GLU A 192 1.22 -14.79 10.42
CA GLU A 192 2.35 -14.22 11.16
C GLU A 192 3.69 -14.95 10.90
N GLY A 193 3.64 -16.26 10.66
CA GLY A 193 4.81 -17.08 10.31
C GLY A 193 5.27 -16.95 8.85
N PHE A 194 4.71 -16.01 8.08
CA PHE A 194 5.09 -15.75 6.69
C PHE A 194 5.45 -14.27 6.45
N PRO A 195 6.69 -13.86 6.78
CA PRO A 195 7.11 -12.46 6.72
C PRO A 195 7.02 -11.82 5.34
N LEU A 196 7.25 -12.59 4.26
CA LEU A 196 7.18 -12.08 2.89
C LEU A 196 5.80 -11.48 2.59
N LEU A 197 4.72 -12.12 3.04
CA LEU A 197 3.36 -11.61 2.89
C LEU A 197 3.08 -10.45 3.87
N VAL A 198 3.36 -10.65 5.16
CA VAL A 198 2.96 -9.68 6.21
C VAL A 198 3.70 -8.36 6.11
N LYS A 199 4.98 -8.38 5.74
CA LYS A 199 5.81 -7.16 5.68
C LYS A 199 5.66 -6.42 4.36
N ASN A 200 5.49 -7.13 3.25
CA ASN A 200 5.47 -6.49 1.95
C ASN A 200 4.06 -6.05 1.55
N SER A 201 3.02 -6.80 1.92
CA SER A 201 1.65 -6.53 1.49
C SER A 201 0.85 -5.75 2.52
N ILE A 202 -0.15 -5.01 2.06
CA ILE A 202 -1.11 -4.27 2.88
C ILE A 202 -2.03 -5.28 3.58
N ARG A 203 -2.12 -5.22 4.91
CA ARG A 203 -3.10 -6.03 5.65
C ARG A 203 -4.35 -5.21 5.93
N VAL A 204 -5.49 -5.75 5.56
CA VAL A 204 -6.81 -5.25 5.95
C VAL A 204 -7.25 -6.02 7.20
N VAL A 205 -7.32 -5.35 8.34
CA VAL A 205 -7.41 -6.00 9.67
C VAL A 205 -8.74 -5.69 10.37
N CYS A 206 -9.54 -6.71 10.70
CA CYS A 206 -10.83 -6.51 11.39
C CYS A 206 -10.70 -6.06 12.86
N SER A 207 -9.61 -6.42 13.54
CA SER A 207 -9.36 -6.06 14.95
C SER A 207 -7.95 -5.51 15.09
N PRO A 208 -7.69 -4.31 14.55
CA PRO A 208 -6.35 -3.74 14.58
C PRO A 208 -5.95 -3.44 16.03
N SER A 209 -4.79 -3.90 16.45
CA SER A 209 -4.15 -3.53 17.71
C SER A 209 -2.63 -3.55 17.51
N TYR A 210 -1.94 -2.62 18.17
CA TYR A 210 -0.48 -2.57 18.18
C TYR A 210 0.14 -3.86 18.77
N ASP A 211 -0.57 -4.53 19.66
CA ASP A 211 -0.09 -5.74 20.35
C ASP A 211 -0.12 -7.00 19.46
N VAL A 212 -0.78 -6.93 18.29
CA VAL A 212 -0.97 -8.07 17.37
C VAL A 212 -0.33 -7.82 15.99
N GLY A 213 0.70 -6.97 15.95
CA GLY A 213 1.51 -6.75 14.75
C GLY A 213 0.79 -5.99 13.63
N PHE A 214 -0.14 -5.10 13.98
CA PHE A 214 -0.68 -4.10 13.06
C PHE A 214 0.39 -3.05 12.75
N ILE A 215 0.59 -2.71 11.49
CA ILE A 215 1.59 -1.74 11.03
C ILE A 215 0.88 -0.46 10.54
N PRO A 216 0.73 0.60 11.35
CA PRO A 216 -0.16 1.73 11.02
C PRO A 216 0.15 2.50 9.75
N HIS A 217 1.42 2.50 9.31
CA HIS A 217 1.84 3.21 8.10
C HIS A 217 1.63 2.37 6.81
N LYS A 218 1.09 1.15 6.93
CA LYS A 218 0.92 0.20 5.82
C LYS A 218 -0.44 -0.49 5.85
N ASP A 219 -0.87 -0.94 7.01
CA ASP A 219 -2.08 -1.73 7.21
C ASP A 219 -3.32 -0.84 7.40
N VAL A 220 -4.48 -1.38 7.06
CA VAL A 220 -5.77 -0.67 7.06
C VAL A 220 -6.73 -1.36 8.04
N ALA A 221 -7.40 -0.56 8.87
CA ALA A 221 -8.45 -1.05 9.74
C ALA A 221 -9.74 -1.34 8.95
N LEU A 222 -10.31 -2.52 9.15
CA LEU A 222 -11.62 -2.89 8.60
C LEU A 222 -12.66 -2.88 9.73
N PRO A 223 -13.72 -2.04 9.65
CA PRO A 223 -14.76 -2.03 10.66
C PRO A 223 -15.41 -3.39 10.87
N GLN A 224 -15.67 -3.73 12.14
CA GLN A 224 -16.40 -4.95 12.49
C GLN A 224 -17.89 -4.75 12.24
N VAL A 225 -18.50 -5.67 11.49
CA VAL A 225 -19.96 -5.76 11.39
C VAL A 225 -20.45 -6.33 12.73
N LEU A 226 -20.97 -5.45 13.58
CA LEU A 226 -21.44 -5.76 14.93
C LEU A 226 -22.38 -6.98 14.92
N GLN A 227 -22.02 -8.01 15.68
CA GLN A 227 -22.97 -9.04 16.07
C GLN A 227 -23.98 -8.44 17.07
N PRO A 228 -25.20 -8.99 17.19
CA PRO A 228 -26.18 -8.58 18.21
C PRO A 228 -25.73 -8.80 19.68
N PHE A 229 -24.48 -9.20 19.93
CA PHE A 229 -23.92 -9.36 21.28
C PHE A 229 -22.51 -8.77 21.32
N ALA A 230 -22.25 -7.91 22.31
CA ALA A 230 -20.95 -7.30 22.56
C ALA A 230 -19.95 -8.34 23.08
N LEU A 231 -18.77 -8.41 22.45
CA LEU A 231 -17.59 -8.90 23.17
C LEU A 231 -17.22 -7.82 24.21
N PRO A 232 -16.80 -8.20 25.43
CA PRO A 232 -16.34 -7.21 26.41
C PRO A 232 -15.20 -6.39 25.80
N ALA A 233 -15.29 -5.07 25.98
CA ALA A 233 -14.34 -4.11 25.43
C ALA A 233 -12.91 -4.43 25.88
N GLY A 234 -12.01 -4.61 24.93
CA GLY A 234 -10.59 -4.40 25.17
C GLY A 234 -10.34 -2.90 25.22
N GLY A 235 -10.26 -2.34 26.43
CA GLY A 235 -9.70 -1.02 26.75
C GLY A 235 -10.19 0.18 25.95
N ASN A 236 -11.10 0.94 26.56
CA ASN A 236 -11.43 2.37 26.41
C ASN A 236 -10.55 3.12 25.38
N ASP A 237 -11.07 3.58 24.24
CA ASP A 237 -11.76 4.87 24.12
C ASP A 237 -12.79 4.86 22.97
N VAL A 238 -14.08 5.06 23.26
CA VAL A 238 -15.19 4.89 22.29
C VAL A 238 -15.97 6.19 22.02
N GLU A 239 -15.66 7.31 22.68
CA GLU A 239 -16.48 8.52 22.51
C GLU A 239 -16.29 9.26 21.17
N ASN A 240 -15.42 8.82 20.25
CA ASN A 240 -15.16 9.57 19.01
C ASN A 240 -15.06 8.74 17.72
N SER A 241 -15.75 7.61 17.62
CA SER A 241 -15.80 6.83 16.38
C SER A 241 -16.78 7.44 15.36
N ASN A 242 -16.41 8.57 14.78
CA ASN A 242 -17.03 9.06 13.55
C ASN A 242 -16.75 8.08 12.41
N ILE A 243 -17.76 7.26 12.12
CA ILE A 243 -18.11 6.63 10.85
C ILE A 243 -17.04 6.77 9.75
N ILE A 244 -16.15 5.78 9.63
CA ILE A 244 -15.42 5.53 8.38
C ILE A 244 -16.30 4.60 7.54
N LYS A 245 -17.16 5.20 6.72
CA LYS A 245 -17.76 4.53 5.56
C LYS A 245 -16.63 4.32 4.54
N LEU A 246 -16.11 3.10 4.45
CA LEU A 246 -15.33 2.62 3.32
C LEU A 246 -16.26 1.81 2.43
N LEU A 247 -16.87 2.50 1.46
CA LEU A 247 -17.30 1.94 0.18
C LEU A 247 -16.67 2.81 -0.91
#